data_AF-W7C788-F1
#
_entry.id   AF-W7C788-F1
#
_cell.length_a   1.000
_cell.length_b   1.000
_cell.length_c   1.000
_cell.angle_alpha   90.00
_cell.angle_beta   90.00
_cell.angle_gamma   90.00
#
_symmetry.space_group_name_H-M   'P 1'
#
loop_
_entity.id
_entity.type
_entity.pdbx_description
1 polymer ?
#
loop_
_entity_poly.entity_id
_entity_poly.type
_entity_poly.pdbx_seq_one_letter_code
_entity_poly.pdbx_strand_id
1 'polypeptide(L)'
;MKIEPLRKIFDKLGIDVNFFDLDISLPLAYQAKFDMKGIRFYNQLTYLLVKETRPGTLESFIQQAEFIAEKSGLDYILTFTTITNEDKRLLLKARIPFADSKGNLFLPELGLVLAKQKEVIFKEKFKPSEQLIFSYIIGFAKEKLDLTEIQNVTGISVPTIYRSLRKFVSQNWLGSEYGEYYFKKKQERNI
;
A
#
# COMPACT_ATOMS: atom_id res chain seq x y z
N MET A 1 -15.99 5.15 15.48
CA MET A 1 -15.62 5.04 14.05
C MET A 1 -16.12 3.70 13.55
N LYS A 2 -16.52 3.54 12.27
CA LYS A 2 -16.86 2.21 11.75
C LYS A 2 -15.57 1.44 11.46
N ILE A 3 -15.35 0.33 12.16
CA ILE A 3 -14.10 -0.44 12.11
C ILE A 3 -14.13 -1.47 10.98
N GLU A 4 -15.31 -1.99 10.67
CA GLU A 4 -15.57 -3.08 9.73
C GLU A 4 -15.04 -2.78 8.32
N PRO A 5 -15.19 -1.57 7.77
CA PRO A 5 -14.57 -1.24 6.49
C PRO A 5 -13.04 -1.31 6.54
N LEU A 6 -12.42 -0.84 7.63
CA LEU A 6 -10.97 -0.86 7.80
C LEU A 6 -10.46 -2.30 8.01
N ARG A 7 -11.13 -3.09 8.85
CA ARG A 7 -10.81 -4.50 9.08
C ARG A 7 -10.78 -5.27 7.76
N LYS A 8 -11.79 -5.06 6.89
CA LYS A 8 -11.83 -5.68 5.54
C LYS A 8 -10.62 -5.33 4.67
N ILE A 9 -9.95 -4.19 4.88
CA ILE A 9 -8.73 -3.83 4.13
C ILE A 9 -7.59 -4.73 4.57
N PHE A 10 -7.40 -4.89 5.89
CA PHE A 10 -6.34 -5.70 6.46
C PHE A 10 -6.57 -7.20 6.22
N ASP A 11 -7.82 -7.67 6.32
CA ASP A 11 -8.18 -9.06 5.99
C ASP A 11 -7.79 -9.42 4.56
N LYS A 12 -8.02 -8.51 3.60
CA LYS A 12 -7.62 -8.71 2.19
C LYS A 12 -6.11 -8.78 1.99
N LEU A 13 -5.35 -8.18 2.88
CA LEU A 13 -3.89 -8.26 2.89
C LEU A 13 -3.37 -9.51 3.61
N GLY A 14 -4.25 -10.30 4.23
CA GLY A 14 -3.84 -11.38 5.14
C GLY A 14 -3.11 -10.85 6.38
N ILE A 15 -3.35 -9.59 6.75
CA ILE A 15 -2.74 -8.95 7.92
C ILE A 15 -3.69 -9.04 9.09
N ASP A 16 -3.28 -9.74 10.14
CA ASP A 16 -4.06 -9.83 11.37
C ASP A 16 -3.97 -8.53 12.18
N VAL A 17 -5.13 -7.97 12.52
CA VAL A 17 -5.26 -6.71 13.23
C VAL A 17 -6.29 -6.77 14.36
N ASN A 18 -5.90 -6.23 15.51
CA ASN A 18 -6.74 -6.08 16.67
C ASN A 18 -7.05 -4.61 16.92
N PHE A 19 -8.34 -4.27 16.98
CA PHE A 19 -8.79 -2.93 17.31
C PHE A 19 -9.18 -2.89 18.78
N PHE A 20 -8.85 -1.80 19.46
CA PHE A 20 -9.13 -1.63 20.87
C PHE A 20 -9.45 -0.18 21.22
N ASP A 21 -10.10 0.03 22.35
CA ASP A 21 -10.35 1.36 22.90
C ASP A 21 -9.12 1.90 23.61
N LEU A 22 -8.88 3.19 23.44
CA LEU A 22 -7.77 3.90 24.04
C LEU A 22 -8.30 4.82 25.13
N ASP A 23 -7.63 4.82 26.27
CA ASP A 23 -7.87 5.79 27.34
C ASP A 23 -6.77 6.86 27.28
N ILE A 24 -7.02 7.91 26.49
CA ILE A 24 -6.08 9.03 26.33
C ILE A 24 -6.71 10.28 26.95
N SER A 25 -6.03 10.86 27.92
CA SER A 25 -6.42 12.12 28.53
C SER A 25 -6.17 13.30 27.59
N LEU A 26 -7.15 13.61 26.74
CA LEU A 26 -7.15 14.76 25.84
C LEU A 26 -8.04 15.90 26.36
N PRO A 27 -7.76 17.16 25.97
CA PRO A 27 -8.69 18.25 26.21
C PRO A 27 -10.07 17.98 25.57
N LEU A 28 -11.15 18.42 26.23
CA LEU A 28 -12.55 18.21 25.81
C LEU A 28 -12.81 18.56 24.34
N ALA A 29 -12.17 19.62 23.82
CA ALA A 29 -12.31 20.02 22.43
C ALA A 29 -11.86 18.93 21.43
N TYR A 30 -10.81 18.17 21.77
CA TYR A 30 -10.33 17.07 20.94
C TYR A 30 -11.23 15.85 21.04
N GLN A 31 -11.71 15.52 22.25
CA GLN A 31 -12.63 14.40 22.47
C GLN A 31 -13.94 14.55 21.67
N ALA A 32 -14.45 15.78 21.54
CA ALA A 32 -15.65 16.05 20.75
C ALA A 32 -15.40 16.04 19.23
N LYS A 33 -14.18 16.40 18.81
CA LYS A 33 -13.82 16.57 17.40
C LYS A 33 -13.28 15.29 16.75
N PHE A 34 -12.68 14.40 17.52
CA PHE A 34 -12.01 13.22 17.00
C PHE A 34 -12.61 11.93 17.52
N ASP A 35 -12.71 10.98 16.60
CA ASP A 35 -13.08 9.60 16.85
C ASP A 35 -11.81 8.76 16.71
N MET A 36 -11.45 8.06 17.79
CA MET A 36 -10.15 7.42 17.93
C MET A 36 -10.28 5.94 18.28
N LYS A 37 -9.38 5.12 17.75
CA LYS A 37 -9.22 3.72 18.14
C LYS A 37 -7.76 3.33 18.06
N GLY A 38 -7.35 2.40 18.91
CA GLY A 38 -6.08 1.72 18.75
C GLY A 38 -6.20 0.61 17.71
N ILE A 39 -5.15 0.42 16.93
CA ILE A 39 -4.97 -0.75 16.07
C ILE A 39 -3.62 -1.39 16.37
N ARG A 40 -3.61 -2.71 16.53
CA ARG A 40 -2.40 -3.50 16.78
C ARG A 40 -2.22 -4.54 15.69
N PHE A 41 -1.03 -4.54 15.08
CA PHE A 41 -0.58 -5.51 14.09
C PHE A 41 0.31 -6.56 14.78
N TYR A 42 -0.02 -7.84 14.61
CA TYR A 42 0.80 -8.99 15.06
C TYR A 42 1.35 -8.86 16.50
N ASN A 43 0.57 -8.26 17.40
CA ASN A 43 0.91 -8.01 18.81
C ASN A 43 2.14 -7.11 19.10
N GLN A 44 2.68 -6.37 18.13
CA GLN A 44 3.89 -5.55 18.35
C GLN A 44 3.71 -4.10 17.89
N LEU A 45 3.25 -3.90 16.66
CA LEU A 45 3.11 -2.56 16.08
C LEU A 45 1.74 -2.00 16.42
N THR A 46 1.71 -0.88 17.15
CA THR A 46 0.48 -0.26 17.62
C THR A 46 0.38 1.15 17.08
N TYR A 47 -0.75 1.47 16.44
CA TYR A 47 -1.04 2.78 15.91
C TYR A 47 -2.33 3.33 16.49
N LEU A 48 -2.42 4.66 16.52
CA LEU A 48 -3.61 5.42 16.79
C LEU A 48 -4.33 5.73 15.48
N LEU A 49 -5.55 5.22 15.31
CA LEU A 49 -6.44 5.65 14.25
C LEU A 49 -7.13 6.94 14.68
N VAL A 50 -6.93 8.02 13.93
CA VAL A 50 -7.55 9.33 14.19
C VAL A 50 -8.51 9.66 13.06
N LYS A 51 -9.76 9.97 13.37
CA LYS A 51 -10.77 10.41 12.41
C LYS A 51 -11.44 11.70 12.86
N GLU A 52 -11.47 12.72 12.01
CA GLU A 52 -12.30 13.91 12.27
C GLU A 52 -13.80 13.57 12.18
N THR A 53 -14.58 14.01 13.16
CA THR A 53 -16.04 13.96 13.11
C THR A 53 -16.61 15.02 12.17
N ARG A 54 -15.93 16.16 12.06
CA ARG A 54 -16.25 17.26 11.13
C ARG A 54 -15.00 17.62 10.33
N PRO A 55 -15.01 17.47 8.99
CA PRO A 55 -13.83 17.70 8.17
C PRO A 55 -13.42 19.18 8.20
N GLY A 56 -12.16 19.42 8.53
CA GLY A 56 -11.48 20.71 8.39
C GLY A 56 -10.54 20.75 7.19
N THR A 57 -9.49 21.56 7.28
CA THR A 57 -8.38 21.51 6.32
C THR A 57 -7.47 20.32 6.64
N LEU A 58 -6.85 19.73 5.62
CA LEU A 58 -5.93 18.60 5.79
C LEU A 58 -4.76 18.95 6.72
N GLU A 59 -4.19 20.15 6.55
CA GLU A 59 -3.08 20.64 7.39
C GLU A 59 -3.48 20.72 8.86
N SER A 60 -4.67 21.26 9.16
CA SER A 60 -5.18 21.34 10.52
C SER A 60 -5.42 19.95 11.13
N PHE A 61 -5.88 19.01 10.31
CA PHE A 61 -6.07 17.63 10.73
C PHE A 61 -4.73 16.95 11.06
N ILE A 62 -3.71 17.10 10.20
CA ILE A 62 -2.37 16.56 10.43
C ILE A 62 -1.80 17.09 11.75
N GLN A 63 -1.77 18.41 11.95
CA GLN A 63 -1.22 19.03 13.17
C GLN A 63 -1.93 18.55 14.43
N GLN A 64 -3.25 18.40 14.39
CA GLN A 64 -4.02 17.92 15.53
C GLN A 64 -3.81 16.43 15.78
N ALA A 65 -3.68 15.62 14.74
CA ALA A 65 -3.37 14.20 14.87
C ALA A 65 -1.97 13.98 15.45
N GLU A 66 -0.98 14.78 15.03
CA GLU A 66 0.38 14.79 15.61
C GLU A 66 0.35 15.12 17.10
N PHE A 67 -0.38 16.16 17.50
CA PHE A 67 -0.56 16.49 18.90
C PHE A 67 -1.17 15.34 19.71
N ILE A 68 -2.20 14.67 19.17
CA ILE A 68 -2.82 13.52 19.85
C ILE A 68 -1.82 12.35 19.92
N ALA A 69 -1.10 12.08 18.84
CA ALA A 69 -0.09 11.04 18.75
C ALA A 69 0.98 11.23 19.83
N GLU A 70 1.54 12.44 19.94
CA GLU A 70 2.49 12.83 20.99
C GLU A 70 1.96 12.59 22.40
N LYS A 71 0.69 12.92 22.67
CA LYS A 71 0.06 12.67 23.97
C LYS A 71 -0.16 11.19 24.27
N SER A 72 -0.37 10.39 23.24
CA SER A 72 -0.61 8.95 23.37
C SER A 72 0.68 8.11 23.38
N GLY A 73 1.80 8.66 22.88
CA GLY A 73 3.03 7.92 22.67
C GLY A 73 2.94 6.87 21.54
N LEU A 74 1.93 6.98 20.67
CA LEU A 74 1.69 6.06 19.55
C LEU A 74 1.80 6.82 18.23
N ASP A 75 2.33 6.15 17.20
CA ASP A 75 2.24 6.64 15.83
C ASP A 75 0.79 6.68 15.36
N TYR A 76 0.45 7.58 14.44
CA TYR A 76 -0.92 7.79 14.01
C TYR A 76 -1.17 7.39 12.55
N ILE A 77 -2.42 7.02 12.26
CA ILE A 77 -2.95 6.83 10.91
C ILE A 77 -4.18 7.70 10.76
N LEU A 78 -4.14 8.62 9.80
CA LEU A 78 -5.29 9.46 9.47
C LEU A 78 -6.37 8.63 8.80
N THR A 79 -7.58 8.65 9.36
CA THR A 79 -8.70 7.86 8.86
C THR A 79 -9.77 8.76 8.26
N PHE A 80 -10.12 8.48 7.01
CA PHE A 80 -11.12 9.22 6.25
C PHE A 80 -12.36 8.37 5.97
N THR A 81 -13.52 9.02 5.85
CA THR A 81 -14.68 8.36 5.21
C THR A 81 -14.40 8.17 3.72
N THR A 82 -13.83 9.18 3.08
CA THR A 82 -13.37 9.15 1.69
C THR A 82 -12.28 10.21 1.56
N ILE A 83 -11.11 9.82 1.08
CA ILE A 83 -10.02 10.77 0.81
C ILE A 83 -10.12 11.30 -0.63
N THR A 84 -9.79 12.57 -0.83
CA THR A 84 -9.69 13.15 -2.18
C THR A 84 -8.39 12.72 -2.86
N ASN A 85 -8.30 12.81 -4.19
CA ASN A 85 -7.06 12.50 -4.91
C ASN A 85 -5.95 13.52 -4.61
N GLU A 86 -6.31 14.78 -4.35
CA GLU A 86 -5.38 15.86 -4.01
C GLU A 86 -4.75 15.60 -2.63
N ASP A 87 -5.58 15.38 -1.60
CA ASP A 87 -5.11 15.05 -0.25
C ASP A 87 -4.26 13.78 -0.27
N LYS A 88 -4.70 12.77 -1.02
CA LYS A 88 -3.95 11.51 -1.18
C LYS A 88 -2.55 11.77 -1.74
N ARG A 89 -2.41 12.62 -2.77
CA ARG A 89 -1.10 12.98 -3.35
C ARG A 89 -0.23 13.71 -2.33
N LEU A 90 -0.81 14.65 -1.57
CA LEU A 90 -0.11 15.39 -0.53
C LEU A 90 0.41 14.48 0.59
N LEU A 91 -0.46 13.61 1.13
CA LEU A 91 -0.09 12.66 2.19
C LEU A 91 0.97 11.64 1.72
N LEU A 92 0.87 11.15 0.49
CA LEU A 92 1.88 10.26 -0.09
C LEU A 92 3.24 10.96 -0.19
N LYS A 93 3.27 12.21 -0.66
CA LYS A 93 4.51 13.00 -0.78
C LYS A 93 5.12 13.30 0.59
N ALA A 94 4.29 13.61 1.58
CA ALA A 94 4.70 13.86 2.95
C ALA A 94 5.02 12.59 3.76
N ARG A 95 4.78 11.40 3.19
CA ARG A 95 4.88 10.10 3.87
C ARG A 95 4.04 10.04 5.15
N ILE A 96 2.84 10.61 5.14
CA ILE A 96 1.92 10.57 6.27
C ILE A 96 0.98 9.36 6.12
N PRO A 97 0.90 8.45 7.12
CA PRO A 97 0.04 7.28 7.05
C PRO A 97 -1.46 7.64 6.98
N PHE A 98 -2.21 6.96 6.11
CA PHE A 98 -3.66 7.17 6.02
C PHE A 98 -4.43 5.92 5.59
N ALA A 99 -5.71 5.89 5.94
CA ALA A 99 -6.68 4.89 5.48
C ALA A 99 -8.03 5.54 5.17
N ASP A 100 -8.81 4.96 4.26
CA ASP A 100 -10.20 5.35 4.05
C ASP A 100 -11.17 4.17 3.98
N SER A 101 -12.46 4.45 4.16
CA SER A 101 -13.50 3.42 4.11
C SER A 101 -13.71 2.81 2.71
N LYS A 102 -13.07 3.34 1.66
CA LYS A 102 -13.13 2.84 0.29
C LYS A 102 -12.03 1.83 -0.04
N GLY A 103 -11.12 1.58 0.89
CA GLY A 103 -10.03 0.61 0.72
C GLY A 103 -8.70 1.22 0.30
N ASN A 104 -8.55 2.54 0.38
CA ASN A 104 -7.23 3.16 0.28
C ASN A 104 -6.51 3.00 1.62
N LEU A 105 -5.25 2.59 1.57
CA LEU A 105 -4.38 2.46 2.74
C LEU A 105 -2.96 2.83 2.33
N PHE A 106 -2.29 3.60 3.17
CA PHE A 106 -0.88 3.89 3.04
C PHE A 106 -0.22 3.80 4.42
N LEU A 107 0.75 2.90 4.53
CA LEU A 107 1.59 2.70 5.72
C LEU A 107 3.05 2.73 5.27
N PRO A 108 3.72 3.89 5.37
CA PRO A 108 5.06 4.10 4.85
C PRO A 108 6.11 3.21 5.53
N GLU A 109 5.94 2.87 6.81
CA GLU A 109 6.85 2.01 7.58
C GLU A 109 6.80 0.56 7.09
N LEU A 110 5.64 0.12 6.61
CA LEU A 110 5.45 -1.23 6.06
C LEU A 110 5.71 -1.28 4.55
N GLY A 111 6.05 -0.14 3.93
CA GLY A 111 6.16 -0.03 2.46
C GLY A 111 4.84 -0.32 1.74
N LEU A 112 3.69 -0.21 2.42
CA LEU A 112 2.38 -0.60 1.89
C LEU A 112 1.65 0.61 1.31
N VAL A 113 1.35 0.58 0.02
CA VAL A 113 0.43 1.50 -0.66
C VAL A 113 -0.66 0.68 -1.34
N LEU A 114 -1.87 0.71 -0.78
CA LEU A 114 -3.06 0.21 -1.44
C LEU A 114 -3.88 1.36 -2.00
N ALA A 115 -4.07 1.32 -3.31
CA ALA A 115 -5.16 2.00 -3.96
C ALA A 115 -6.19 0.95 -4.35
N LYS A 116 -7.48 1.28 -4.25
CA LYS A 116 -8.52 0.47 -4.88
C LYS A 116 -8.27 0.42 -6.39
N GLN A 117 -7.62 -0.63 -6.86
CA GLN A 117 -7.47 -0.89 -8.28
C GLN A 117 -8.70 -1.63 -8.79
N LYS A 118 -9.04 -1.45 -10.07
CA LYS A 118 -10.00 -2.34 -10.73
C LYS A 118 -9.47 -3.76 -10.59
N GLU A 119 -10.32 -4.72 -10.24
CA GLU A 119 -9.93 -6.13 -10.22
C GLU A 119 -9.33 -6.48 -11.58
N VAL A 120 -8.02 -6.69 -11.60
CA VAL A 120 -7.34 -7.26 -12.75
C VAL A 120 -7.61 -8.75 -12.64
N ILE A 121 -8.65 -9.20 -13.35
CA ILE A 121 -8.91 -10.63 -13.50
C ILE A 121 -7.76 -11.19 -14.34
N PHE A 122 -6.77 -11.79 -13.67
CA PHE A 122 -5.77 -12.59 -14.36
C PHE A 122 -6.49 -13.79 -14.97
N LYS A 123 -6.67 -13.77 -16.30
CA LYS A 123 -7.29 -14.89 -17.03
C LYS A 123 -6.52 -16.20 -16.88
N GLU A 124 -5.23 -16.14 -16.55
CA GLU A 124 -4.37 -17.30 -16.34
C GLU A 124 -3.62 -17.22 -15.02
N LYS A 125 -3.57 -18.34 -14.29
CA LYS A 125 -2.72 -18.48 -13.10
C LYS A 125 -1.27 -18.64 -13.52
N PHE A 126 -0.38 -17.96 -12.82
CA PHE A 126 1.06 -18.15 -13.01
C PHE A 126 1.54 -19.45 -12.41
N LYS A 127 2.35 -20.19 -13.16
CA LYS A 127 3.09 -21.34 -12.66
C LYS A 127 4.15 -20.88 -11.64
N PRO A 128 4.61 -21.74 -10.71
CA PRO A 128 5.62 -21.37 -9.72
C PRO A 128 6.88 -20.73 -10.33
N SER A 129 7.35 -21.24 -11.48
CA SER A 129 8.48 -20.65 -12.20
C SER A 129 8.20 -19.24 -12.71
N GLU A 130 7.00 -19.00 -13.23
CA GLU A 130 6.58 -17.68 -13.72
C GLU A 130 6.46 -16.70 -12.54
N GLN A 131 5.94 -17.15 -11.39
CA GLN A 131 5.86 -16.35 -10.17
C GLN A 131 7.24 -15.94 -9.67
N LEU A 132 8.20 -16.86 -9.58
CA LEU A 132 9.56 -16.56 -9.13
C LEU A 132 10.28 -15.58 -10.07
N ILE A 133 10.16 -15.78 -11.39
CA ILE A 133 10.72 -14.84 -12.38
C ILE A 133 10.06 -13.46 -12.23
N PHE A 134 8.75 -13.42 -12.07
CA PHE A 134 8.01 -12.17 -11.89
C PHE A 134 8.39 -11.44 -10.59
N SER A 135 8.57 -12.18 -9.48
CA SER A 135 9.06 -11.64 -8.21
C SER A 135 10.46 -11.07 -8.34
N TYR A 136 11.37 -11.76 -9.05
CA TYR A 136 12.70 -11.20 -9.35
C TYR A 136 12.58 -9.89 -10.13
N ILE A 137 11.75 -9.87 -11.16
CA ILE A 137 11.55 -8.71 -12.02
C ILE A 137 11.02 -7.51 -11.22
N ILE A 138 10.10 -7.72 -10.27
CA ILE A 138 9.58 -6.63 -9.43
C ILE A 138 10.60 -6.18 -8.37
N GLY A 139 11.30 -7.13 -7.75
CA GLY A 139 12.12 -6.85 -6.57
C GLY A 139 13.55 -6.40 -6.88
N PHE A 140 14.11 -6.83 -8.00
CA PHE A 140 15.56 -6.74 -8.25
C PHE A 140 15.93 -6.27 -9.67
N ALA A 141 15.00 -6.29 -10.63
CA ALA A 141 15.37 -5.96 -11.99
C ALA A 141 15.74 -4.49 -12.17
N LYS A 142 16.77 -4.29 -13.00
CA LYS A 142 17.15 -3.00 -13.56
C LYS A 142 16.29 -2.70 -14.80
N GLU A 143 16.53 -1.54 -15.44
CA GLU A 143 15.79 -1.17 -16.66
C GLU A 143 15.85 -2.25 -17.75
N LYS A 144 16.95 -3.00 -17.84
CA LYS A 144 17.13 -4.17 -18.70
C LYS A 144 17.28 -5.44 -17.88
N LEU A 145 16.68 -6.53 -18.36
CA LEU A 145 16.73 -7.85 -17.72
C LEU A 145 17.95 -8.65 -18.19
N ASP A 146 18.80 -9.07 -17.25
CA ASP A 146 19.88 -10.03 -17.48
C ASP A 146 19.38 -11.46 -17.17
N LEU A 147 19.36 -12.30 -18.20
CA LEU A 147 18.93 -13.69 -18.10
C LEU A 147 19.83 -14.54 -17.20
N THR A 148 21.12 -14.26 -17.19
CA THR A 148 22.12 -14.95 -16.37
C THR A 148 21.90 -14.61 -14.90
N GLU A 149 21.63 -13.33 -14.63
CA GLU A 149 21.31 -12.86 -13.28
C GLU A 149 19.99 -13.50 -12.77
N ILE A 150 18.94 -13.51 -13.61
CA ILE A 150 17.68 -14.18 -13.29
C ILE A 150 17.92 -15.66 -12.99
N GLN A 151 18.69 -16.37 -13.82
CA GLN A 151 19.00 -17.78 -13.61
C GLN A 151 19.73 -18.01 -12.28
N ASN A 152 20.74 -17.19 -11.98
CA ASN A 152 21.54 -17.33 -10.77
C ASN A 152 20.71 -17.09 -9.50
N VAL A 153 19.79 -16.12 -9.53
CA VAL A 153 18.96 -15.77 -8.36
C VAL A 153 17.79 -16.74 -8.18
N THR A 154 17.14 -17.14 -9.28
CA THR A 154 15.91 -17.94 -9.21
C THR A 154 16.14 -19.45 -9.34
N GLY A 155 17.31 -19.88 -9.83
CA GLY A 155 17.61 -21.28 -10.15
C GLY A 155 16.84 -21.83 -11.36
N ILE A 156 16.11 -20.98 -12.09
CA ILE A 156 15.26 -21.41 -13.21
C ILE A 156 16.09 -21.49 -14.50
N SER A 157 15.85 -22.53 -15.30
CA SER A 157 16.58 -22.71 -16.57
C SER A 157 16.28 -21.59 -17.57
N VAL A 158 17.32 -21.15 -18.29
CA VAL A 158 17.24 -20.10 -19.33
C VAL A 158 16.09 -20.31 -20.33
N PRO A 159 15.82 -21.53 -20.85
CA PRO A 159 14.66 -21.74 -21.74
C PRO A 159 13.30 -21.46 -21.08
N THR A 160 13.18 -21.74 -19.78
CA THR A 160 11.96 -21.46 -19.02
C THR A 160 11.83 -19.97 -18.70
N ILE A 161 12.95 -19.30 -18.45
CA ILE A 161 12.98 -17.84 -18.31
C ILE A 161 12.50 -17.19 -19.61
N TYR A 162 13.08 -17.55 -20.76
CA TYR A 162 12.66 -17.03 -22.06
C TYR A 162 11.17 -17.24 -22.35
N ARG A 163 10.63 -18.44 -22.09
CA ARG A 163 9.19 -18.72 -22.28
C ARG A 163 8.32 -17.81 -21.41
N SER A 164 8.71 -17.62 -20.15
CA SER A 164 7.98 -16.76 -19.21
C SER A 164 8.05 -15.28 -19.62
N LEU A 165 9.23 -14.79 -20.01
CA LEU A 165 9.41 -13.41 -20.48
C LEU A 165 8.59 -13.12 -21.74
N ARG A 166 8.57 -14.04 -22.72
CA ARG A 166 7.71 -13.91 -23.91
C ARG A 166 6.23 -13.84 -23.55
N LYS A 167 5.78 -14.64 -22.59
CA LYS A 167 4.41 -14.58 -22.07
C LYS A 167 4.13 -13.20 -21.47
N PHE A 168 5.02 -12.65 -20.65
CA PHE A 168 4.86 -11.30 -20.08
C PHE A 168 4.87 -10.19 -21.15
N VAL A 169 5.65 -10.34 -22.22
CA VAL A 169 5.60 -9.45 -23.39
C VAL A 169 4.24 -9.53 -24.09
N SER A 170 3.70 -10.73 -24.32
CA SER A 170 2.37 -10.90 -24.92
C SER A 170 1.23 -10.33 -24.06
N GLN A 171 1.43 -10.28 -22.75
CA GLN A 171 0.52 -9.65 -21.78
C GLN A 171 0.72 -8.13 -21.67
N ASN A 172 1.62 -7.56 -22.48
CA ASN A 172 1.94 -6.14 -22.54
C ASN A 172 2.57 -5.57 -21.25
N TRP A 173 3.24 -6.41 -20.46
CA TRP A 173 3.92 -5.99 -19.22
C TRP A 173 5.38 -5.63 -19.46
N LEU A 174 6.03 -6.33 -20.40
CA LEU A 174 7.40 -6.10 -20.82
C LEU A 174 7.47 -5.67 -22.28
N GLY A 175 8.51 -4.91 -22.63
CA GLY A 175 8.97 -4.72 -23.99
C GLY A 175 10.06 -5.72 -24.33
N SER A 176 10.28 -5.96 -25.62
CA SER A 176 11.44 -6.69 -26.10
C SER A 176 11.98 -6.02 -27.35
N GLU A 177 13.30 -5.84 -27.40
CA GLU A 177 14.00 -5.27 -28.54
C GLU A 177 15.32 -6.03 -28.69
N TYR A 178 15.60 -6.53 -29.90
CA TYR A 178 16.79 -7.34 -30.21
C TYR A 178 17.08 -8.52 -29.24
N GLY A 179 16.04 -9.09 -28.62
CA GLY A 179 16.19 -10.20 -27.67
C GLY A 179 16.47 -9.79 -26.23
N GLU A 180 16.62 -8.48 -25.97
CA GLU A 180 16.60 -7.91 -24.62
C GLU A 180 15.16 -7.70 -24.16
N TYR A 181 14.96 -7.66 -22.84
CA TYR A 181 13.65 -7.43 -22.21
C TYR A 181 13.75 -6.27 -21.22
N TYR A 182 12.71 -5.44 -21.17
CA TYR A 182 12.64 -4.26 -20.31
C TYR A 182 11.20 -3.99 -19.87
N PHE A 183 11.03 -3.24 -18.78
CA PHE A 183 9.70 -2.79 -18.35
C PHE A 183 9.13 -1.78 -19.34
N LYS A 184 7.86 -1.97 -19.74
CA LYS A 184 7.16 -0.90 -20.46
C LYS A 184 6.95 0.28 -19.50
N LYS A 185 7.63 1.40 -19.75
CA LYS A 185 7.32 2.67 -19.09
C LYS A 185 5.85 2.96 -19.39
N LYS A 186 5.06 3.13 -18.32
CA LYS A 186 3.65 3.49 -18.42
C LYS A 186 3.61 4.80 -19.22
N GLN A 187 3.02 4.79 -20.42
CA GLN A 187 2.67 6.05 -21.09
C GLN A 187 1.90 6.86 -20.06
N GLU A 188 2.40 8.04 -19.74
CA GLU A 188 1.69 9.02 -18.91
C GLU A 188 0.34 9.24 -19.59
N ARG A 189 -0.69 8.60 -19.03
CA ARG A 189 -2.06 8.98 -19.34
C ARG A 189 -2.19 10.36 -18.73
N ASN A 190 -2.06 11.39 -19.57
CA ASN A 190 -2.55 12.73 -19.28
C ASN A 190 -4.02 12.59 -18.87
N ILE A 191 -4.27 12.54 -17.56
CA ILE A 191 -5.58 12.66 -16.91
C ILE A 191 -5.36 13.46 -15.64
#